data_AF-A0A8T7AP97-F1
#
_entry.id   AF-A0A8T7AP97-F1
#
_cell.length_a   1.000
_cell.length_b   1.000
_cell.length_c   1.000
_cell.angle_alpha   90.00
_cell.angle_beta   90.00
_cell.angle_gamma   90.00
#
_symmetry.space_group_name_H-M   'P 1'
#
loop_
_entity.id
_entity.type
_entity.pdbx_description
1 polymer ?
#
loop_
_entity_poly.entity_id
_entity_poly.type
_entity_poly.pdbx_seq_one_letter_code
_entity_poly.pdbx_strand_id
1 'polypeptide(L)'
;ADLENAAWPFAPESFDGIVVVNYLHRPHFPLLIDALAQSGVLLFDTFATGNERFGRPRNPDYLLRPGELLREFGSILAIVAYEHGLVGDAVRQRLCAVRR
;
A
#
# COMPACT_ATOMS: atom_id res chain seq x y z
N ALA A 1 -9.07 -15.37 7.08
CA ALA A 1 -10.26 -14.81 6.42
C ALA A 1 -9.89 -14.48 4.98
N ASP A 2 -10.80 -14.65 4.01
CA ASP A 2 -10.63 -14.10 2.67
C ASP A 2 -10.79 -12.58 2.78
N LEU A 3 -9.73 -11.82 2.51
CA LEU A 3 -9.77 -10.37 2.63
C LEU A 3 -10.35 -9.72 1.38
N GLU A 4 -10.38 -10.39 0.23
CA GLU A 4 -10.77 -9.81 -1.06
C GLU A 4 -12.26 -9.98 -1.35
N ASN A 5 -12.85 -11.12 -0.97
CA ASN A 5 -14.24 -11.45 -1.32
C ASN A 5 -15.18 -11.55 -0.11
N ALA A 6 -14.67 -11.46 1.12
CA ALA A 6 -15.49 -11.47 2.32
C ALA A 6 -15.60 -10.07 2.94
N ALA A 7 -16.54 -9.93 3.87
CA ALA A 7 -16.66 -8.70 4.66
C ALA A 7 -15.35 -8.41 5.41
N TRP A 8 -14.94 -7.14 5.42
CA TRP A 8 -13.75 -6.70 6.14
C TRP A 8 -13.89 -7.06 7.63
N PRO A 9 -12.99 -7.89 8.19
CA PRO A 9 -13.21 -8.50 9.49
C PRO A 9 -12.75 -7.64 10.67
N PHE A 10 -12.09 -6.51 10.41
CA PHE A 10 -11.46 -5.69 11.43
C PHE A 10 -12.28 -4.44 11.71
N ALA A 11 -12.43 -4.11 13.00
CA ALA A 11 -13.03 -2.85 13.41
C ALA A 11 -12.08 -1.68 13.06
N PRO A 12 -12.60 -0.44 12.99
CA PRO A 12 -11.74 0.73 12.92
C PRO A 12 -10.74 0.77 14.08
N GLU A 13 -9.57 1.36 13.84
CA GLU A 13 -8.53 1.61 14.86
C GLU A 13 -8.04 0.35 15.60
N SER A 14 -8.08 -0.80 14.91
CA SER A 14 -7.68 -2.09 15.48
C SER A 14 -6.17 -2.32 15.54
N PHE A 15 -5.37 -1.52 14.81
CA PHE A 15 -3.94 -1.80 14.63
C PHE A 15 -3.06 -0.57 14.85
N ASP A 16 -2.01 -0.71 15.66
CA ASP A 16 -0.94 0.29 15.76
C ASP A 16 0.02 0.26 14.55
N GLY A 17 -0.03 -0.80 13.75
CA GLY A 17 0.84 -0.97 12.59
C GLY A 17 0.24 -1.90 11.54
N ILE A 18 0.36 -1.50 10.28
CA ILE A 18 -0.08 -2.27 9.11
C ILE A 18 1.10 -2.34 8.14
N VAL A 19 1.42 -3.55 7.68
CA VAL A 19 2.50 -3.81 6.72
C VAL A 19 1.94 -4.55 5.52
N VAL A 20 2.00 -3.91 4.34
CA VAL A 20 1.51 -4.47 3.07
C VAL A 20 2.68 -4.66 2.12
N VAL A 21 3.01 -5.91 1.80
CA VAL A 21 4.17 -6.25 0.96
C VAL A 21 3.77 -7.19 -0.17
N ASN A 22 4.22 -6.92 -1.39
CA ASN A 22 3.94 -7.74 -2.59
C ASN A 22 2.43 -7.99 -2.83
N TYR A 23 1.59 -7.07 -2.35
CA TYR A 23 0.14 -7.18 -2.39
C TYR A 23 -0.45 -5.89 -2.93
N LEU A 24 -1.49 -5.99 -3.75
CA LEU A 24 -2.22 -4.85 -4.26
C LEU A 24 -3.69 -5.21 -4.48
N HIS A 25 -4.53 -4.72 -3.57
CA HIS A 25 -5.97 -4.71 -3.75
C HIS A 25 -6.48 -3.31 -3.37
N ARG A 26 -6.68 -2.48 -4.40
CA ARG A 26 -7.03 -1.05 -4.24
C ARG A 26 -8.30 -0.80 -3.41
N PRO A 27 -9.36 -1.64 -3.50
CA PRO A 27 -10.53 -1.50 -2.64
C PRO A 27 -10.22 -1.51 -1.13
N HIS A 28 -9.07 -2.06 -0.71
CA HIS A 28 -8.66 -2.04 0.69
C HIS A 28 -8.06 -0.72 1.15
N PHE A 29 -7.65 0.20 0.28
CA PHE A 29 -6.97 1.43 0.70
C PHE A 29 -7.74 2.23 1.78
N PRO A 30 -9.04 2.53 1.62
CA PRO A 30 -9.80 3.19 2.70
C PRO A 30 -9.91 2.31 3.96
N LEU A 31 -10.08 1.00 3.81
CA LEU A 31 -10.19 0.06 4.93
C LEU A 31 -8.90 -0.04 5.76
N LEU A 32 -7.74 0.05 5.10
CA LEU A 32 -6.43 0.09 5.76
C LEU A 32 -6.25 1.37 6.56
N ILE A 33 -6.73 2.51 6.05
CA ILE A 33 -6.72 3.78 6.76
C ILE A 33 -7.62 3.71 8.00
N ASP A 34 -8.83 3.20 7.85
CA ASP A 34 -9.82 3.09 8.94
C ASP A 34 -9.35 2.13 10.03
N ALA A 35 -8.72 1.02 9.66
CA ALA A 35 -8.24 0.03 10.62
C ALA A 35 -7.00 0.48 11.40
N LEU A 36 -6.32 1.55 10.97
CA LEU A 36 -5.12 2.07 11.62
C LEU A 36 -5.51 2.92 12.84
N ALA A 37 -4.96 2.61 14.01
CA ALA A 37 -5.16 3.37 15.23
C ALA A 37 -4.52 4.76 15.13
N GLN A 38 -4.91 5.65 16.04
CA GLN A 38 -4.22 6.94 16.19
C GLN A 38 -2.72 6.73 16.47
N SER A 39 -1.86 7.53 15.85
CA SER A 39 -0.40 7.35 15.84
C SER A 39 0.10 6.04 15.20
N GLY A 40 -0.79 5.26 14.58
CA GLY A 40 -0.42 4.01 13.93
C GLY A 40 0.38 4.23 12.64
N VAL A 41 1.18 3.24 12.26
CA VAL A 41 2.09 3.28 11.10
C VAL A 41 1.61 2.37 9.96
N LEU A 42 1.55 2.91 8.75
CA LEU A 42 1.38 2.14 7.52
C LEU A 42 2.72 2.01 6.78
N LEU A 43 3.15 0.78 6.53
CA LEU A 43 4.23 0.44 5.61
C LEU A 43 3.64 -0.24 4.38
N PHE A 44 3.92 0.28 3.19
CA PHE A 44 3.43 -0.28 1.93
C PHE A 44 4.59 -0.46 0.97
N ASP A 45 4.80 -1.67 0.46
CA ASP A 45 5.88 -1.99 -0.49
C ASP A 45 5.40 -2.99 -1.55
N THR A 46 5.11 -2.51 -2.76
CA THR A 46 4.70 -3.39 -3.86
C THR A 46 5.16 -2.88 -5.23
N PHE A 47 4.95 -3.72 -6.24
CA PHE A 47 5.41 -3.48 -7.59
C PHE A 47 4.71 -2.28 -8.25
N ALA A 48 5.45 -1.57 -9.09
CA ALA A 48 4.98 -0.41 -9.82
C ALA A 48 5.16 -0.59 -11.32
N THR A 49 4.45 0.23 -12.10
CA THR A 49 4.57 0.28 -13.56
C THR A 49 6.04 0.42 -13.96
N GLY A 50 6.47 -0.38 -14.95
CA GLY A 50 7.87 -0.55 -15.33
C GLY A 50 8.42 -1.94 -14.95
N ASN A 51 7.83 -2.59 -13.93
CA ASN A 51 8.25 -3.92 -13.47
C ASN A 51 8.03 -5.03 -14.52
N GLU A 52 7.14 -4.81 -15.49
CA GLU A 52 6.81 -5.77 -16.56
C GLU A 52 8.05 -6.22 -17.35
N ARG A 53 9.06 -5.34 -17.40
CA ARG A 53 10.36 -5.55 -18.06
C ARG A 53 11.29 -6.48 -17.28
N PHE A 54 11.08 -6.66 -15.99
CA PHE A 54 12.01 -7.35 -15.09
C PHE A 54 11.45 -8.66 -14.53
N GLY A 55 10.12 -8.81 -14.46
CA GLY A 55 9.52 -10.04 -13.95
C GLY A 55 8.00 -10.01 -13.89
N ARG A 56 7.46 -10.79 -12.94
CA ARG A 56 6.04 -10.72 -12.53
C ARG A 56 5.90 -9.75 -11.33
N PRO A 57 4.73 -9.12 -11.13
CA PRO A 57 3.54 -9.14 -11.97
C PRO A 57 3.70 -8.30 -13.24
N ARG A 58 2.96 -8.69 -14.29
CA ARG A 58 2.90 -8.00 -15.59
C ARG A 58 1.54 -7.37 -15.91
N ASN A 59 0.48 -7.82 -15.23
CA ASN A 59 -0.84 -7.24 -15.40
C ASN A 59 -0.81 -5.84 -14.73
N PRO A 60 -1.15 -4.76 -15.46
CA PRO A 60 -1.20 -3.41 -14.91
C PRO A 60 -2.12 -3.27 -13.70
N ASP A 61 -3.15 -4.12 -13.57
CA ASP A 61 -4.02 -4.13 -12.40
C ASP A 61 -3.28 -4.51 -11.11
N TYR A 62 -2.12 -5.18 -11.20
CA TYR A 62 -1.26 -5.52 -10.06
C TYR A 62 -0.01 -4.64 -9.96
N LEU A 63 0.00 -3.49 -10.65
CA LEU A 63 1.11 -2.55 -10.65
C LEU A 63 0.63 -1.17 -10.21
N LEU A 64 1.35 -0.56 -9.28
CA LEU A 64 1.10 0.82 -8.87
C LEU A 64 1.51 1.80 -9.97
N ARG A 65 0.60 2.71 -10.29
CA ARG A 65 0.84 3.86 -11.17
C ARG A 65 1.80 4.85 -10.48
N PRO A 66 2.59 5.64 -11.23
CA PRO A 66 3.47 6.65 -10.64
C PRO A 66 2.77 7.54 -9.61
N GLY A 67 3.36 7.66 -8.41
CA GLY A 67 2.82 8.46 -7.31
C GLY A 67 1.50 7.98 -6.70
N GLU A 68 1.03 6.76 -7.01
CA GLU A 68 -0.28 6.27 -6.54
C GLU A 68 -0.36 6.24 -5.02
N LEU A 69 0.63 5.68 -4.31
CA LEU A 69 0.61 5.64 -2.85
C LEU A 69 0.56 7.04 -2.21
N LEU A 70 1.24 8.03 -2.81
CA LEU A 70 1.19 9.41 -2.32
C LEU A 70 -0.21 10.02 -2.47
N ARG A 71 -0.90 9.75 -3.58
CA ARG A 71 -2.26 10.28 -3.82
C ARG A 71 -3.29 9.64 -2.92
N GLU A 72 -3.22 8.31 -2.77
CA GLU A 72 -4.23 7.54 -2.03
C GLU A 72 -4.11 7.73 -0.51
N PHE A 73 -2.88 7.83 0.01
CA PHE A 73 -2.66 7.92 1.46
C PHE A 73 -2.29 9.33 1.94
N GLY A 74 -1.70 10.19 1.10
CA GLY A 74 -1.12 11.47 1.53
C GLY A 74 -2.13 12.57 1.86
N SER A 75 -3.41 12.39 1.53
CA SER A 75 -4.48 13.31 1.93
C SER A 75 -4.96 13.10 3.37
N ILE A 76 -4.74 11.90 3.93
CA ILE A 76 -5.24 11.49 5.25
C ILE A 76 -4.09 11.16 6.21
N LEU A 77 -3.05 10.48 5.72
CA LEU A 77 -1.89 10.08 6.51
C LEU A 77 -0.73 11.04 6.29
N ALA A 78 0.06 11.25 7.34
CA ALA A 78 1.31 11.97 7.25
C ALA A 78 2.40 11.09 6.64
N ILE A 79 2.90 11.46 5.46
CA ILE A 79 3.98 10.72 4.80
C ILE A 79 5.31 10.97 5.52
N VAL A 80 5.97 9.89 5.93
CA VAL A 80 7.31 9.91 6.57
C VAL A 80 8.39 9.61 5.54
N ALA A 81 8.16 8.64 4.67
CA ALA A 81 9.09 8.28 3.60
C ALA A 81 8.34 7.76 2.37
N TYR A 82 8.89 8.04 1.18
CA TYR A 82 8.38 7.54 -0.09
C TYR A 82 9.54 7.24 -1.04
N GLU A 83 9.40 6.16 -1.81
CA GLU A 83 10.31 5.82 -2.89
C GLU A 83 9.54 5.24 -4.08
N HIS A 84 10.02 5.56 -5.29
CA HIS A 84 9.56 4.96 -6.53
C HIS A 84 10.77 4.73 -7.42
N GLY A 85 11.01 3.49 -7.84
CA GLY A 85 12.09 3.21 -8.77
C GLY A 85 12.49 1.74 -8.83
N LEU A 86 13.62 1.50 -9.49
CA LEU A 86 14.25 0.18 -9.52
C LEU A 86 14.92 -0.10 -8.17
N VAL A 87 14.39 -1.07 -7.44
CA VAL A 87 14.92 -1.56 -6.17
C VAL A 87 15.38 -2.99 -6.40
N GLY A 88 16.70 -3.20 -6.40
CA GLY A 88 17.28 -4.46 -6.83
C GLY A 88 16.98 -4.71 -8.30
N ASP A 89 16.21 -5.75 -8.58
CA ASP A 89 15.79 -6.18 -9.92
C ASP A 89 14.31 -5.89 -10.23
N ALA A 90 13.60 -5.13 -9.40
CA ALA A 90 12.17 -4.86 -9.58
C ALA A 90 11.83 -3.37 -9.49
N VAL A 91 10.84 -2.92 -10.26
CA VAL A 91 10.32 -1.55 -10.11
C VAL A 91 9.24 -1.55 -9.03
N ARG A 92 9.44 -0.74 -7.98
CA ARG A 92 8.60 -0.75 -6.77
C ARG A 92 8.21 0.66 -6.36
N GLN A 93 7.11 0.75 -5.63
CA GLN A 93 6.78 1.90 -4.80
C GLN A 93 6.74 1.49 -3.34
N ARG A 94 7.37 2.32 -2.50
CA ARG A 94 7.47 2.12 -1.06
C ARG A 94 6.96 3.37 -0.34
N LEU A 95 6.15 3.18 0.70
CA LEU A 95 5.59 4.26 1.52
C LEU A 95 5.71 3.89 3.01
N CYS A 96 6.13 4.84 3.82
CA CYS A 96 5.92 4.85 5.26
C CYS A 96 5.07 6.08 5.59
N ALA A 97 3.94 5.88 6.27
CA ALA A 97 3.02 6.94 6.66
C ALA A 97 2.46 6.71 8.07
N VAL A 98 2.05 7.77 8.75
CA VAL A 98 1.54 7.75 10.13
C VAL A 98 0.16 8.40 10.18
N ARG A 99 -0.78 7.79 10.91
CA ARG A 99 -2.08 8.40 11.23
C ARG A 99 -1.93 9.40 12.36
N ARG A 100 -2.32 10.65 12.13
CA ARG A 100 -2.25 11.74 13.11
C ARG A 100 -3.63 12.15 13.60
#